data_AF-A0A7J3WM49-F1
#
_entry.id   AF-A0A7J3WM49-F1
#
_cell.length_a   1.000
_cell.length_b   1.000
_cell.length_c   1.000
_cell.angle_alpha   90.00
_cell.angle_beta   90.00
_cell.angle_gamma   90.00
#
_symmetry.space_group_name_H-M   'P 1'
#
loop_
_entity.id
_entity.type
_entity.pdbx_description
1 polymer ?
#
loop_
_entity_poly.entity_id
_entity_poly.type
_entity_poly.pdbx_seq_one_letter_code
_entity_poly.pdbx_strand_id
1 'polypeptide(L)'
;MDIWLVAFLIAACAVFVICFAIPQLGGHKKSASIPKVSMDHQPDTSPEEELVVHDDIFFDEEPFESDRYVPPSVKGVRIAYRQFTRELDTLLNEIEDTSSVGAYHRMKYEELSSFFNSTLKGYSREISREEMSNVSQKLERIEYLLDKKGALGHYDAYSS
;
A
#
# COMPACT_ATOMS: atom_id res chain seq x y z
N MET A 1 6.03 -31.20 -3.33
CA MET A 1 5.00 -30.17 -3.11
C MET A 1 3.94 -30.77 -2.20
N ASP A 2 3.85 -30.27 -0.97
CA ASP A 2 2.95 -30.81 0.05
C ASP A 2 1.49 -30.55 -0.27
N ILE A 3 0.71 -31.64 -0.33
CA ILE A 3 -0.73 -31.60 -0.61
C ILE A 3 -1.49 -30.77 0.44
N TRP A 4 -0.93 -30.67 1.65
CA TRP A 4 -1.42 -29.84 2.74
C TRP A 4 -1.29 -28.34 2.46
N LEU A 5 -0.21 -27.93 1.79
CA LEU A 5 0.02 -26.53 1.44
C LEU A 5 -0.93 -26.08 0.33
N VAL A 6 -1.25 -26.98 -0.60
CA VAL A 6 -2.26 -26.76 -1.65
C VAL A 6 -3.66 -26.64 -1.04
N ALA A 7 -4.02 -27.51 -0.10
CA ALA A 7 -5.31 -27.45 0.58
C ALA A 7 -5.49 -26.15 1.39
N PHE A 8 -4.44 -25.70 2.08
CA PHE A 8 -4.47 -24.45 2.84
C PHE A 8 -4.63 -23.23 1.93
N LEU A 9 -3.93 -23.22 0.79
CA LEU A 9 -4.04 -22.16 -0.21
C LEU A 9 -5.45 -22.08 -0.79
N ILE A 10 -6.08 -23.22 -1.10
CA ILE A 10 -7.45 -23.28 -1.61
C ILE A 10 -8.45 -22.76 -0.56
N ALA A 11 -8.28 -23.15 0.70
CA ALA A 11 -9.13 -22.68 1.80
C ALA A 11 -9.03 -21.16 2.01
N ALA A 12 -7.81 -20.61 1.99
CA ALA A 12 -7.57 -19.17 2.10
C ALA A 12 -8.21 -18.39 0.94
N CYS A 13 -8.10 -18.90 -0.30
CA CYS A 13 -8.76 -18.29 -1.45
C CYS A 13 -10.29 -18.32 -1.33
N ALA A 14 -10.88 -19.41 -0.82
CA ALA A 14 -12.34 -19.51 -0.66
C ALA A 14 -12.89 -18.52 0.38
N VAL A 15 -12.19 -18.34 1.51
CA VAL A 15 -12.56 -17.34 2.54
C VAL A 15 -12.45 -15.92 1.99
N PHE A 16 -11.39 -15.64 1.23
CA PHE A 16 -11.19 -14.32 0.63
C PHE A 16 -12.33 -13.95 -0.34
N VAL A 17 -12.78 -14.89 -1.17
CA VAL A 17 -13.90 -14.68 -2.10
C VAL A 17 -15.21 -14.44 -1.35
N ILE A 18 -15.48 -15.18 -0.26
CA ILE A 18 -16.73 -15.01 0.52
C ILE A 18 -16.75 -13.64 1.22
N CYS A 19 -15.62 -13.21 1.80
CA CYS A 19 -15.52 -11.92 2.48
C CYS A 19 -15.60 -10.72 1.53
N PHE A 20 -15.06 -10.83 0.31
CA PHE A 20 -15.07 -9.73 -0.66
C PHE A 20 -16.28 -9.72 -1.61
N ALA A 21 -16.94 -10.87 -1.82
CA ALA A 21 -18.10 -10.94 -2.72
C ALA A 21 -19.43 -10.52 -2.07
N ILE A 22 -19.48 -10.31 -0.74
CA ILE A 22 -20.68 -9.81 -0.05
C ILE A 22 -20.42 -8.42 0.54
N PRO A 23 -20.66 -7.36 -0.24
CA PRO A 23 -21.11 -6.12 0.38
C PRO A 23 -22.25 -5.50 -0.40
N GLN A 24 -23.45 -6.09 -0.36
CA GLN A 24 -24.71 -5.39 -0.66
C GLN A 24 -25.89 -6.18 -0.09
N LEU A 25 -26.33 -5.92 1.15
CA LEU A 25 -27.76 -6.00 1.53
C LEU A 25 -28.01 -5.56 2.98
N GLY A 26 -28.61 -4.37 3.13
CA GLY A 26 -29.43 -3.96 4.28
C GLY A 26 -28.67 -3.42 5.49
N GLY A 27 -29.03 -2.29 6.11
CA GLY A 27 -30.24 -1.51 5.95
C GLY A 27 -30.17 -0.21 6.77
N HIS A 28 -30.90 0.77 6.24
CA HIS A 28 -31.18 2.07 6.83
C HIS A 28 -32.01 1.92 8.13
N LYS A 29 -31.90 2.95 9.02
CA LYS A 29 -32.84 3.40 10.07
C LYS A 29 -32.51 3.01 11.52
N LYS A 30 -31.94 3.94 12.32
CA LYS A 30 -32.69 4.92 13.15
C LYS A 30 -31.81 5.57 14.22
N SER A 31 -31.95 6.89 14.30
CA SER A 31 -31.63 7.73 15.46
C SER A 31 -32.36 7.24 16.72
N ALA A 32 -31.66 7.10 17.85
CA ALA A 32 -32.19 7.09 19.22
C ALA A 32 -30.98 7.16 20.18
N SER A 33 -30.61 8.34 20.67
CA SER A 33 -30.94 8.82 22.03
C SER A 33 -30.24 8.02 23.15
N ILE A 34 -29.25 8.69 23.75
CA ILE A 34 -28.62 8.44 25.05
C ILE A 34 -29.65 8.06 26.11
N PRO A 35 -29.29 7.17 27.05
CA PRO A 35 -29.53 7.46 28.45
C PRO A 35 -28.24 7.34 29.28
N LYS A 36 -27.99 8.40 30.06
CA LYS A 36 -27.15 8.36 31.26
C LYS A 36 -27.84 7.47 32.29
N VAL A 37 -27.16 6.46 32.81
CA VAL A 37 -27.42 5.91 34.14
C VAL A 37 -26.09 5.83 34.88
N SER A 38 -26.13 6.38 36.09
CA SER A 38 -25.06 6.53 37.06
C SER A 38 -24.88 5.26 37.89
N MET A 39 -23.73 5.19 38.58
CA MET A 39 -23.55 4.75 39.97
C MET A 39 -22.80 3.42 40.21
N ASP A 40 -21.52 3.60 40.57
CA ASP A 40 -20.77 3.04 41.72
C ASP A 40 -20.38 1.56 41.90
N HIS A 41 -19.07 1.41 42.16
CA HIS A 41 -18.37 0.58 43.16
C HIS A 41 -17.98 -0.91 42.89
N GLN A 42 -16.71 -1.06 42.44
CA GLN A 42 -15.60 -1.88 43.02
C GLN A 42 -15.67 -3.43 43.03
N PRO A 43 -14.53 -4.14 43.26
CA PRO A 43 -13.79 -4.84 42.21
C PRO A 43 -13.75 -6.37 42.44
N ASP A 44 -13.54 -7.16 41.38
CA ASP A 44 -13.07 -8.53 41.57
C ASP A 44 -12.09 -8.95 40.48
N THR A 45 -11.08 -9.67 40.95
CA THR A 45 -9.81 -10.08 40.36
C THR A 45 -9.92 -11.18 39.31
N SER A 46 -9.23 -11.06 38.18
CA SER A 46 -8.44 -12.13 37.53
C SER A 46 -7.80 -11.61 36.23
N PRO A 47 -6.53 -11.94 35.91
CA PRO A 47 -5.83 -11.38 34.77
C PRO A 47 -6.09 -12.22 33.52
N GLU A 48 -6.72 -11.64 32.51
CA GLU A 48 -6.52 -12.09 31.12
C GLU A 48 -5.82 -10.94 30.40
N GLU A 49 -4.54 -11.15 30.11
CA GLU A 49 -3.72 -10.23 29.34
C GLU A 49 -4.39 -9.96 28.00
N GLU A 50 -4.96 -8.78 27.94
CA GLU A 50 -5.36 -8.01 26.79
C GLU A 50 -4.36 -8.21 25.65
N LEU A 51 -4.83 -8.85 24.58
CA LEU A 51 -4.15 -8.84 23.29
C LEU A 51 -4.16 -7.39 22.83
N VAL A 52 -3.10 -6.65 23.19
CA VAL A 52 -2.84 -5.30 22.68
C VAL A 52 -2.57 -5.45 21.19
N VAL A 53 -3.65 -5.41 20.42
CA VAL A 53 -3.58 -5.11 19.00
C VAL A 53 -3.19 -3.65 18.95
N HIS A 54 -1.89 -3.39 18.83
CA HIS A 54 -1.40 -2.13 18.32
C HIS A 54 -1.82 -2.04 16.85
N ASP A 55 -3.08 -1.72 16.60
CA ASP A 55 -3.58 -1.21 15.31
C ASP A 55 -3.13 0.25 15.14
N ASP A 56 -1.85 0.52 15.43
CA ASP A 56 -1.21 1.79 15.12
C ASP A 56 -0.78 1.77 13.63
N ILE A 57 -1.71 1.44 12.74
CA ILE A 57 -1.63 1.91 11.36
C ILE A 57 -2.21 3.33 11.39
N PHE A 58 -1.37 4.28 11.83
CA PHE A 58 -1.58 5.69 11.55
C PHE A 58 -1.53 5.86 10.04
N PHE A 59 -2.66 5.69 9.38
CA PHE A 59 -2.89 6.42 8.15
C PHE A 59 -2.96 7.88 8.58
N ASP A 60 -1.86 8.62 8.37
CA ASP A 60 -1.93 10.06 8.16
C ASP A 60 -2.77 10.28 6.89
N GLU A 61 -4.09 10.08 7.03
CA GLU A 61 -5.08 10.55 6.11
C GLU A 61 -5.07 12.06 6.25
N GLU A 62 -4.23 12.72 5.46
CA GLU A 62 -4.51 14.09 5.08
C GLU A 62 -5.99 14.15 4.69
N PRO A 63 -6.81 14.97 5.38
CA PRO A 63 -8.24 15.01 5.14
C PRO A 63 -8.45 15.33 3.66
N PHE A 64 -9.25 14.50 2.98
CA PHE A 64 -9.68 14.78 1.63
C PHE A 64 -10.47 16.10 1.63
N GLU A 65 -9.80 17.22 1.40
CA GLU A 65 -10.48 18.46 1.05
C GLU A 65 -11.00 18.34 -0.38
N SER A 66 -12.19 17.74 -0.53
CA SER A 66 -13.09 18.14 -1.61
C SER A 66 -14.53 17.72 -1.33
N ASP A 67 -15.42 18.70 -1.16
CA ASP A 67 -16.89 18.59 -1.17
C ASP A 67 -17.46 18.15 -2.54
N ARG A 68 -16.67 17.49 -3.39
CA ARG A 68 -17.09 16.99 -4.70
C ARG A 68 -17.19 15.48 -4.68
N TYR A 69 -18.35 14.96 -5.07
CA TYR A 69 -18.54 13.53 -5.29
C TYR A 69 -17.56 13.05 -6.37
N VAL A 70 -16.63 12.20 -5.96
CA VAL A 70 -15.73 11.47 -6.86
C VAL A 70 -16.24 10.02 -6.94
N PRO A 71 -16.43 9.46 -8.15
CA PRO A 71 -16.86 8.07 -8.30
C PRO A 71 -15.92 7.11 -7.55
N PRO A 72 -16.43 6.02 -6.93
CA PRO A 72 -15.62 5.08 -6.16
C PRO A 72 -14.44 4.49 -6.95
N SER A 73 -14.62 4.25 -8.25
CA SER A 73 -13.55 3.80 -9.16
C SER A 73 -12.41 4.81 -9.26
N VAL A 74 -12.72 6.10 -9.38
CA VAL A 74 -11.73 7.18 -9.47
C VAL A 74 -11.04 7.42 -8.12
N LYS A 75 -11.74 7.23 -7.00
CA LYS A 75 -11.13 7.27 -5.67
C LYS A 75 -10.08 6.17 -5.50
N GLY A 76 -10.41 4.93 -5.91
CA GLY A 76 -9.47 3.80 -5.88
C GLY A 76 -8.21 4.08 -6.71
N VAL A 77 -8.35 4.65 -7.90
CA VAL A 77 -7.22 5.06 -8.74
C VAL A 77 -6.34 6.10 -8.05
N ARG A 78 -6.92 7.11 -7.40
CA ARG A 78 -6.14 8.13 -6.68
C ARG A 78 -5.39 7.55 -5.49
N ILE A 79 -6.00 6.63 -4.74
CA ILE A 79 -5.34 5.94 -3.63
C ILE A 79 -4.16 5.12 -4.16
N ALA A 80 -4.38 4.32 -5.21
CA ALA A 80 -3.34 3.52 -5.84
C ALA A 80 -2.18 4.40 -6.38
N TYR A 81 -2.51 5.52 -7.03
CA TYR A 81 -1.51 6.49 -7.48
C TYR A 81 -0.69 7.06 -6.32
N ARG A 82 -1.34 7.52 -5.23
CA ARG A 82 -0.63 8.06 -4.06
C ARG A 82 0.30 7.02 -3.43
N GLN A 83 -0.18 5.80 -3.22
CA GLN A 83 0.62 4.73 -2.65
C GLN A 83 1.83 4.41 -3.56
N PHE A 84 1.58 4.27 -4.86
CA PHE A 84 2.63 4.06 -5.84
C PHE A 84 3.68 5.17 -5.83
N THR A 85 3.26 6.45 -5.78
CA THR A 85 4.21 7.57 -5.73
C THR A 85 5.05 7.57 -4.46
N ARG A 86 4.48 7.19 -3.32
CA ARG A 86 5.22 7.07 -2.06
C ARG A 86 6.28 5.97 -2.16
N GLU A 87 5.91 4.79 -2.66
CA GLU A 87 6.87 3.69 -2.86
C GLU A 87 7.98 4.06 -3.85
N LEU A 88 7.63 4.78 -4.91
CA LEU A 88 8.59 5.26 -5.89
C LEU A 88 9.56 6.28 -5.27
N ASP A 89 9.07 7.19 -4.43
CA ASP A 89 9.89 8.17 -3.72
C ASP A 89 10.79 7.50 -2.69
N THR A 90 10.28 6.52 -1.95
CA THR A 90 11.10 5.70 -1.04
C THR A 90 12.23 5.02 -1.78
N LEU A 91 11.93 4.34 -2.90
CA LEU A 91 12.94 3.66 -3.70
C LEU A 91 13.98 4.64 -4.26
N LEU A 92 13.54 5.79 -4.76
CA LEU A 92 14.45 6.82 -5.28
C LEU A 92 15.40 7.31 -4.18
N ASN A 93 14.87 7.63 -3.00
CA ASN A 93 15.68 8.10 -1.87
C ASN A 93 16.68 7.02 -1.41
N GLU A 94 16.23 5.77 -1.25
CA GLU A 94 17.11 4.64 -0.90
C GLU A 94 18.26 4.49 -1.90
N ILE A 95 17.96 4.59 -3.20
CA ILE A 95 18.98 4.50 -4.25
C ILE A 95 19.89 5.73 -4.23
N GLU A 96 19.39 6.94 -3.97
CA GLU A 96 20.21 8.15 -3.92
C GLU A 96 21.17 8.15 -2.72
N ASP A 97 20.71 7.69 -1.56
CA ASP A 97 21.49 7.65 -0.31
C ASP A 97 22.52 6.52 -0.26
N THR A 98 22.30 5.42 -0.99
CA THR A 98 23.21 4.28 -1.00
C THR A 98 24.37 4.46 -1.99
N SER A 99 25.57 3.97 -1.64
CA SER A 99 26.73 4.03 -2.55
C SER A 99 26.70 2.93 -3.64
N SER A 100 25.99 1.84 -3.38
CA SER A 100 25.84 0.70 -4.29
C SER A 100 24.42 0.16 -4.24
N VAL A 101 23.96 -0.38 -5.36
CA VAL A 101 22.61 -0.94 -5.50
C VAL A 101 22.68 -2.46 -5.63
N GLY A 102 21.96 -3.14 -4.74
CA GLY A 102 21.79 -4.59 -4.79
C GLY A 102 20.60 -5.05 -5.66
N ALA A 103 20.47 -6.37 -5.81
CA ALA A 103 19.41 -7.02 -6.59
C ALA A 103 17.99 -6.62 -6.13
N TYR A 104 17.80 -6.33 -4.83
CA TYR A 104 16.54 -5.85 -4.28
C TYR A 104 16.02 -4.59 -4.98
N HIS A 105 16.86 -3.56 -5.14
CA HIS A 105 16.44 -2.29 -5.74
C HIS A 105 16.03 -2.47 -7.21
N ARG A 106 16.74 -3.34 -7.94
CA ARG A 106 16.41 -3.64 -9.34
C ARG A 106 15.09 -4.40 -9.46
N MET A 107 14.87 -5.39 -8.60
CA MET A 107 13.59 -6.11 -8.52
C MET A 107 12.43 -5.17 -8.17
N LYS A 108 12.62 -4.27 -7.19
CA LYS A 108 11.59 -3.31 -6.78
C LYS A 108 11.29 -2.29 -7.88
N TYR A 109 12.31 -1.83 -8.61
CA TYR A 109 12.11 -0.99 -9.79
C TYR A 109 11.30 -1.71 -10.88
N GLU A 110 11.62 -2.97 -11.18
CA GLU A 110 10.90 -3.76 -12.19
C GLU A 110 9.42 -3.95 -11.80
N GLU A 111 9.13 -4.19 -10.52
CA GLU A 111 7.76 -4.26 -9.98
C GLU A 111 7.00 -2.95 -10.19
N LEU A 112 7.59 -1.82 -9.75
CA LEU A 112 6.96 -0.49 -9.87
C LEU A 112 6.80 -0.06 -11.34
N SER A 113 7.82 -0.30 -12.17
CA SER A 113 7.76 0.00 -13.61
C SER A 113 6.69 -0.84 -14.31
N SER A 114 6.58 -2.12 -13.96
CA SER A 114 5.52 -3.00 -14.46
C SER A 114 4.14 -2.47 -14.09
N PHE A 115 3.91 -2.17 -12.80
CA PHE A 115 2.64 -1.62 -12.32
C PHE A 115 2.27 -0.29 -13.01
N PHE A 116 3.25 0.60 -13.19
CA PHE A 116 3.04 1.86 -13.90
C PHE A 116 2.58 1.62 -15.34
N ASN A 117 3.26 0.72 -16.06
CA ASN A 117 2.98 0.46 -17.47
C ASN A 117 1.69 -0.34 -17.70
N SER A 118 1.39 -1.33 -16.86
CA SER A 118 0.23 -2.20 -17.01
C SER A 118 -1.06 -1.57 -16.49
N THR A 119 -0.96 -0.80 -15.41
CA THR A 119 -2.12 -0.36 -14.62
C THR A 119 -2.27 1.14 -14.69
N LEU A 120 -1.30 1.92 -14.17
CA LEU A 120 -1.48 3.36 -14.02
C LEU A 120 -1.61 4.08 -15.36
N LYS A 121 -0.82 3.73 -16.38
CA LYS A 121 -0.96 4.33 -17.72
C LYS A 121 -2.38 4.19 -18.30
N GLY A 122 -3.11 3.13 -17.95
CA GLY A 122 -4.50 2.92 -18.34
C GLY A 122 -5.46 3.96 -17.76
N TYR A 123 -5.10 4.58 -16.63
CA TYR A 123 -5.87 5.61 -15.93
C TYR A 123 -5.38 7.03 -16.20
N SER A 124 -4.78 7.27 -17.37
CA SER A 124 -4.31 8.59 -17.81
C SER A 124 -5.40 9.65 -17.97
N ARG A 125 -6.69 9.28 -17.85
CA ARG A 125 -7.82 10.23 -17.84
C ARG A 125 -8.14 10.70 -16.42
N GLU A 126 -7.88 9.88 -15.43
CA GLU A 126 -8.18 10.11 -14.01
C GLU A 126 -7.01 10.75 -13.26
N ILE A 127 -5.80 10.55 -13.76
CA ILE A 127 -4.55 11.14 -13.25
C ILE A 127 -4.11 12.22 -14.25
N SER A 128 -3.67 13.37 -13.76
CA SER A 128 -3.25 14.47 -14.63
C SER A 128 -2.00 14.12 -15.44
N ARG A 129 -1.83 14.79 -16.58
CA ARG A 129 -0.63 14.61 -17.42
C ARG A 129 0.66 14.98 -16.67
N GLU A 130 0.60 15.99 -15.82
CA GLU A 130 1.74 16.42 -15.00
C GLU A 130 2.12 15.36 -13.98
N GLU A 131 1.15 14.80 -13.26
CA GLU A 131 1.35 13.67 -12.34
C GLU A 131 1.97 12.46 -13.04
N MET A 132 1.44 12.07 -14.21
CA MET A 132 2.01 10.98 -15.02
C MET A 132 3.44 11.27 -15.51
N SER A 133 3.70 12.52 -15.90
CA SER A 133 5.03 12.94 -16.33
C SER A 133 6.03 12.88 -15.17
N ASN A 134 5.64 13.32 -13.97
CA ASN A 134 6.47 13.29 -12.78
C ASN A 134 6.86 11.85 -12.41
N VAL A 135 5.89 10.93 -12.40
CA VAL A 135 6.16 9.50 -12.20
C VAL A 135 7.13 8.96 -13.24
N SER A 136 6.92 9.30 -14.52
CA SER A 136 7.78 8.81 -15.61
C SER A 136 9.22 9.30 -15.42
N GLN A 137 9.41 10.57 -15.06
CA GLN A 137 10.73 11.15 -14.78
C GLN A 137 11.41 10.47 -13.59
N LYS A 138 10.67 10.17 -12.53
CA LYS A 138 11.20 9.44 -11.36
C LYS A 138 11.64 8.03 -11.74
N LEU A 139 10.85 7.31 -12.53
CA LEU A 139 11.22 5.97 -13.03
C LEU A 139 12.49 6.02 -13.90
N GLU A 140 12.58 6.96 -14.83
CA GLU A 140 13.77 7.15 -15.67
C GLU A 140 15.01 7.50 -14.82
N ARG A 141 14.82 8.34 -13.78
CA ARG A 141 15.89 8.68 -12.84
C ARG A 141 16.38 7.47 -12.05
N ILE A 142 15.46 6.65 -11.55
CA ILE A 142 15.80 5.42 -10.83
C ILE A 142 16.57 4.47 -11.74
N GLU A 143 16.11 4.23 -12.97
CA GLU A 143 16.78 3.36 -13.94
C GLU A 143 18.22 3.83 -14.19
N TYR A 144 18.41 5.13 -14.44
CA TYR A 144 19.73 5.72 -14.60
C TYR A 144 20.64 5.50 -13.39
N LEU A 145 20.12 5.68 -12.17
CA LEU A 145 20.89 5.50 -10.95
C LEU A 145 21.23 4.03 -10.69
N LEU A 146 20.30 3.11 -11.00
CA LEU A 146 20.53 1.68 -10.91
C LEU A 146 21.69 1.24 -11.79
N ASP A 147 21.72 1.71 -13.04
CA ASP A 147 22.80 1.37 -13.97
C ASP A 147 24.12 2.02 -13.55
N LYS A 148 24.10 3.30 -13.14
CA LYS A 148 25.30 4.01 -12.69
C LYS A 148 25.93 3.39 -11.46
N LYS A 149 25.13 3.11 -10.42
CA LYS A 149 25.59 2.57 -9.14
C LYS A 149 25.78 1.06 -9.17
N GLY A 150 25.06 0.36 -10.05
CA GLY A 150 25.24 -1.08 -10.30
C GLY A 150 26.54 -1.37 -11.04
N ALA A 151 26.92 -0.51 -12.00
CA ALA A 151 28.21 -0.61 -12.69
C ALA A 151 29.40 -0.38 -11.74
N LEU A 152 29.28 0.55 -10.79
CA LEU A 152 30.32 0.83 -9.78
C LEU A 152 30.60 -0.39 -8.89
N GLY A 153 29.57 -1.15 -8.48
CA GLY A 153 29.74 -2.35 -7.66
C GLY A 153 30.42 -3.54 -8.36
N HIS A 154 30.58 -3.51 -9.69
CA HIS A 154 31.27 -4.57 -10.43
C HIS A 154 32.77 -4.33 -10.63
N TYR A 155 33.25 -3.07 -10.55
CA TYR A 155 34.68 -2.80 -10.74
C TYR A 155 35.53 -3.08 -9.49
N ASP A 156 34.96 -2.92 -8.29
CA ASP A 156 35.69 -3.19 -7.03
C ASP A 156 35.90 -4.70 -6.76
N ALA A 157 35.19 -5.59 -7.46
CA ALA A 157 35.30 -7.03 -7.29
C ALA A 157 36.44 -7.68 -8.09
N TYR A 158 37.10 -6.95 -8.99
CA TYR A 158 38.15 -7.49 -9.87
C TYR A 158 39.53 -6.84 -9.70
N SER A 159 39.71 -5.92 -8.75
CA SER A 159 41.00 -5.28 -8.47
C SER A 159 41.73 -5.85 -7.23
N SER A 160 41.69 -7.18 -7.06
CA SER A 160 42.49 -7.90 -6.05
C SER A 160 43.78 -8.45 -6.65
#